data_AF-A0AAN8YJR7-F1
#
_entry.id   AF-A0AAN8YJR7-F1
#
_cell.length_a   1.000
_cell.length_b   1.000
_cell.length_c   1.000
_cell.angle_alpha   90.00
_cell.angle_beta   90.00
_cell.angle_gamma   90.00
#
_symmetry.space_group_name_H-M   'P 1'
#
loop_
_entity.id
_entity.type
_entity.pdbx_description
1 polymer ?
#
loop_
_entity_poly.entity_id
_entity_poly.type
_entity_poly.pdbx_seq_one_letter_code
_entity_poly.pdbx_strand_id
1 'polypeptide(L)'
;MARWITKALLDRSLEKIGGSHWRPIGWARISELIQTVQADFGWSTQHFDLIDDEDDLTVADLAAPYWEHPAGPIWWCHVTSGHPSVDAWLCNAPWLHPAISVALRDEGQLISEKMKHLLYEVPVRVAEGLLFELLGQSAGDPYIDEDDIPVVIRSWQAQNFLVTVLHVKGSAENLNVLGVTEVQEQLLAGGYNAPRTVHEVIAHLACRLARWDDRLFRKLIFGAADEVELKFVNRRNKEDLSLLVIILNQEIRRLSRQVIRVKWSLHAREEIIFELQQHLRGNTARILLEGIRKSTREMIEEQEAVRGRLFTIQDVMQSNLRAWLQDKSLRVSHNLAVFGGCGLVLTIITGLFGINVDGIPGAQNTPYAFGLFSVLLVVLGVVLIAVGLLYLGLKKPLNEEQVEIRKLELQELVNMFQHEAETHAQVHKHLSRHNLPPTAGDKFIEDANYVLV
;
A
#
# COMPACT_ATOMS: atom_id res chain seq x y z
N MET A 1 16.85 13.92 -14.82
CA MET A 1 16.40 15.31 -14.95
C MET A 1 16.05 15.54 -16.40
N ALA A 2 14.75 15.55 -16.77
CA ALA A 2 14.32 15.70 -18.15
C ALA A 2 13.40 16.92 -18.29
N ARG A 3 13.51 17.62 -19.40
CA ARG A 3 12.87 18.92 -19.65
C ARG A 3 12.40 18.96 -21.08
N TRP A 4 11.43 19.83 -21.38
CA TRP A 4 10.69 19.72 -22.63
C TRP A 4 10.16 21.07 -23.11
N ILE A 5 10.41 21.43 -24.39
CA ILE A 5 9.71 22.51 -25.11
C ILE A 5 9.19 21.99 -26.47
N THR A 6 7.97 22.35 -26.89
CA THR A 6 7.62 22.34 -28.33
C THR A 6 8.19 23.55 -29.07
N LYS A 7 8.96 23.33 -30.14
CA LYS A 7 9.41 24.44 -31.00
C LYS A 7 8.31 24.83 -32.00
N ALA A 8 7.57 25.90 -31.71
CA ALA A 8 6.89 26.65 -32.76
C ALA A 8 7.95 27.37 -33.62
N LEU A 9 8.04 27.03 -34.90
CA LEU A 9 8.93 27.71 -35.86
C LEU A 9 8.30 29.03 -36.30
N LEU A 10 8.62 30.11 -35.59
CA LEU A 10 8.35 31.47 -36.07
C LEU A 10 9.47 31.90 -37.03
N ASP A 11 9.54 31.24 -38.18
CA ASP A 11 10.43 31.59 -39.28
C ASP A 11 9.59 31.96 -40.51
N ARG A 12 9.45 33.26 -40.78
CA ARG A 12 8.69 33.80 -41.91
C ARG A 12 9.47 33.64 -43.23
N SER A 13 9.86 32.42 -43.57
CA SER A 13 10.28 32.11 -44.94
C SER A 13 10.06 30.63 -45.32
N LEU A 14 9.22 30.44 -46.35
CA LEU A 14 9.08 29.25 -47.19
C LEU A 14 8.57 27.95 -46.54
N GLU A 15 7.34 27.63 -46.94
CA GLU A 15 6.67 26.33 -46.95
C GLU A 15 7.56 25.09 -46.72
N LYS A 16 7.44 24.49 -45.53
CA LYS A 16 7.62 23.04 -45.36
C LYS A 16 6.80 22.53 -44.19
N ILE A 17 6.06 21.46 -44.43
CA ILE A 17 5.21 20.77 -43.45
C ILE A 17 6.11 20.12 -42.40
N GLY A 18 6.39 20.85 -41.32
CA GLY A 18 7.18 20.40 -40.18
C GLY A 18 6.34 20.40 -38.91
N GLY A 19 5.99 19.21 -38.41
CA GLY A 19 5.21 19.07 -37.18
C GLY A 19 5.97 19.59 -35.96
N SER A 20 5.23 20.11 -34.98
CA SER A 20 5.78 20.48 -33.68
C SER A 20 6.33 19.25 -32.96
N HIS A 21 7.56 19.34 -32.47
CA HIS A 21 8.23 18.29 -31.70
C HIS A 21 8.72 18.83 -30.36
N TRP A 22 8.69 17.97 -29.35
CA TRP A 22 9.26 18.26 -28.06
C TRP A 22 10.77 18.07 -28.09
N ARG A 23 11.50 18.98 -27.44
CA ARG A 23 12.96 18.90 -27.30
C ARG A 23 13.40 19.21 -25.88
N PRO A 24 14.44 18.52 -25.40
CA PRO A 24 15.04 18.86 -24.12
C PRO A 24 15.95 20.08 -24.16
N ILE A 25 16.16 20.64 -22.97
CA ILE A 25 16.79 21.95 -22.77
C ILE A 25 17.67 22.03 -21.51
N GLY A 26 18.67 22.88 -21.54
CA GLY A 26 19.51 23.20 -20.38
C GLY A 26 18.88 24.21 -19.41
N TRP A 27 19.41 24.30 -18.19
CA TRP A 27 19.05 25.35 -17.20
C TRP A 27 19.16 26.77 -17.77
N ALA A 28 20.17 27.02 -18.62
CA ALA A 28 20.34 28.31 -19.29
C ALA A 28 19.13 28.68 -20.16
N ARG A 29 18.59 27.72 -20.93
CA ARG A 29 17.42 27.95 -21.79
C ARG A 29 16.11 28.03 -21.00
N ILE A 30 15.98 27.32 -19.87
CA ILE A 30 14.89 27.54 -18.91
C ILE A 30 14.95 28.97 -18.37
N SER A 31 16.13 29.45 -17.99
CA SER A 31 16.31 30.81 -17.44
C SER A 31 15.96 31.88 -18.47
N GLU A 32 16.32 31.67 -19.74
CA GLU A 32 15.94 32.54 -20.87
C GLU A 32 14.43 32.53 -21.13
N LEU A 33 13.77 31.35 -21.14
CA LEU A 33 12.31 31.26 -21.27
C LEU A 33 11.56 31.92 -20.10
N ILE A 34 12.10 31.80 -18.90
CA ILE A 34 11.57 32.49 -17.72
C ILE A 34 11.69 34.01 -17.87
N GLN A 35 12.79 34.50 -18.46
CA GLN A 35 12.94 35.92 -18.77
C GLN A 35 11.97 36.39 -19.87
N THR A 36 11.63 35.55 -20.86
CA THR A 36 10.58 35.91 -21.83
C THR A 36 9.20 35.94 -21.17
N VAL A 37 8.86 34.97 -20.30
CA VAL A 37 7.62 35.01 -19.52
C VAL A 37 7.56 36.26 -18.62
N GLN A 38 8.67 36.63 -17.97
CA GLN A 38 8.77 37.88 -17.20
C GLN A 38 8.60 39.16 -18.05
N ALA A 39 8.96 39.12 -19.33
CA ALA A 39 8.77 40.24 -20.25
C ALA A 39 7.32 40.36 -20.72
N ASP A 40 6.64 39.24 -20.97
CA ASP A 40 5.22 39.20 -21.35
C ASP A 40 4.30 39.58 -20.17
N PHE A 41 4.72 39.32 -18.92
CA PHE A 41 4.09 39.94 -17.72
C PHE A 41 4.23 41.48 -17.65
N GLY A 42 4.86 42.13 -18.63
CA GLY A 42 4.96 43.58 -18.77
C GLY A 42 3.71 44.19 -19.41
N TRP A 43 2.76 44.61 -18.57
CA TRP A 43 1.46 45.22 -18.90
C TRP A 43 1.52 46.20 -20.11
N SER A 44 1.30 45.69 -21.33
CA SER A 44 1.34 46.53 -22.53
C SER A 44 0.51 45.95 -23.69
N THR A 45 -0.75 46.38 -23.71
CA THR A 45 -1.69 46.39 -24.85
C THR A 45 -1.09 46.04 -26.22
N GLN A 46 -1.33 44.81 -26.69
CA GLN A 46 -1.32 44.49 -28.12
C GLN A 46 -2.65 43.83 -28.50
N HIS A 47 -3.47 44.55 -29.27
CA HIS A 47 -4.51 43.92 -30.08
C HIS A 47 -3.82 43.07 -31.16
N PHE A 48 -4.35 41.89 -31.50
CA PHE A 48 -5.06 41.66 -32.77
C PHE A 48 -5.57 40.22 -32.94
N ASP A 49 -6.60 40.10 -33.78
CA ASP A 49 -7.12 38.91 -34.49
C ASP A 49 -7.60 37.70 -33.67
N LEU A 50 -8.93 37.68 -33.50
CA LEU A 50 -9.73 36.50 -33.19
C LEU A 50 -9.57 35.45 -34.30
N ILE A 51 -9.03 34.28 -33.95
CA ILE A 51 -9.28 33.04 -34.70
C ILE A 51 -10.22 32.18 -33.86
N ASP A 52 -11.27 31.73 -34.54
CA ASP A 52 -12.45 31.10 -33.98
C ASP A 52 -12.14 29.65 -33.54
N ASP A 53 -12.08 29.43 -32.23
CA ASP A 53 -12.11 28.11 -31.59
C ASP A 53 -13.26 28.14 -30.57
N GLU A 54 -14.49 28.14 -31.08
CA GLU A 54 -15.71 27.90 -30.29
C GLU A 54 -15.66 26.48 -29.70
N ASP A 55 -15.21 26.35 -28.44
CA ASP A 55 -15.91 25.60 -27.39
C ASP A 55 -15.16 25.67 -26.02
N ASP A 56 -15.91 25.45 -24.93
CA ASP A 56 -15.42 25.27 -23.54
C ASP A 56 -14.70 26.46 -22.84
N LEU A 57 -15.24 27.69 -22.93
CA LEU A 57 -14.94 28.79 -22.00
C LEU A 57 -15.97 28.84 -20.85
N THR A 58 -15.53 28.76 -19.59
CA THR A 58 -16.43 28.91 -18.44
C THR A 58 -16.67 30.38 -18.08
N VAL A 59 -17.80 30.69 -17.45
CA VAL A 59 -18.12 32.05 -16.98
C VAL A 59 -17.07 32.58 -15.98
N ALA A 60 -16.37 31.69 -15.26
CA ALA A 60 -15.27 32.04 -14.38
C ALA A 60 -13.99 32.44 -15.15
N ASP A 61 -13.69 31.78 -16.29
CA ASP A 61 -12.57 32.15 -17.15
C ASP A 61 -12.78 33.54 -17.78
N LEU A 62 -14.03 33.90 -18.10
CA LEU A 62 -14.41 35.23 -18.62
C LEU A 62 -14.44 36.36 -17.56
N ALA A 63 -14.42 36.00 -16.27
CA ALA A 63 -14.52 36.97 -15.16
C ALA A 63 -13.15 37.37 -14.58
N ALA A 64 -12.05 36.80 -15.06
CA ALA A 64 -10.70 37.19 -14.69
C ALA A 64 -10.33 38.53 -15.38
N PRO A 65 -9.94 39.58 -14.63
CA PRO A 65 -9.75 40.93 -15.20
C PRO A 65 -8.53 41.13 -16.12
N TYR A 66 -7.79 40.07 -16.46
CA TYR A 66 -6.50 40.12 -17.19
C TYR A 66 -6.34 39.04 -18.27
N TRP A 67 -7.43 38.61 -18.93
CA TRP A 67 -7.38 37.54 -19.93
C TRP A 67 -6.54 37.91 -21.18
N GLU A 68 -5.32 37.39 -21.26
CA GLU A 68 -4.47 37.36 -22.46
C GLU A 68 -4.45 35.96 -23.08
N HIS A 69 -4.44 35.87 -24.42
CA HIS A 69 -4.27 34.58 -25.09
C HIS A 69 -2.85 34.03 -24.86
N PRO A 70 -2.68 32.72 -24.61
CA PRO A 70 -1.38 32.14 -24.31
C PRO A 70 -0.48 32.05 -25.55
N ALA A 71 0.16 33.16 -25.89
CA ALA A 71 1.19 33.25 -26.90
C ALA A 71 2.53 32.78 -26.31
N GLY A 72 3.11 31.70 -26.83
CA GLY A 72 4.42 31.23 -26.39
C GLY A 72 4.64 29.73 -26.58
N PRO A 73 5.90 29.26 -26.53
CA PRO A 73 6.23 27.86 -26.68
C PRO A 73 5.73 27.03 -25.49
N ILE A 74 5.24 25.83 -25.76
CA ILE A 74 4.71 24.94 -24.70
C ILE A 74 5.88 24.25 -24.02
N TRP A 75 5.97 24.30 -22.68
CA TRP A 75 7.08 23.67 -21.96
C TRP A 75 6.68 22.91 -20.69
N TRP A 76 7.40 21.82 -20.41
CA TRP A 76 7.27 21.03 -19.19
C TRP A 76 8.63 20.93 -18.50
N CYS A 77 8.69 21.38 -17.25
CA CYS A 77 9.84 21.26 -16.37
C CYS A 77 9.55 20.25 -15.27
N HIS A 78 10.27 19.13 -15.26
CA HIS A 78 10.23 18.14 -14.19
C HIS A 78 11.49 18.19 -13.33
N VAL A 79 11.31 18.33 -12.02
CA VAL A 79 12.39 18.40 -11.01
C VAL A 79 12.09 17.47 -9.83
N THR A 80 13.11 17.11 -9.07
CA THR A 80 12.99 16.34 -7.82
C THR A 80 13.15 17.27 -6.62
N SER A 81 12.42 17.02 -5.53
CA SER A 81 12.56 17.76 -4.26
C SER A 81 13.93 17.52 -3.61
N GLY A 82 14.25 18.29 -2.56
CA GLY A 82 15.46 18.13 -1.74
C GLY A 82 16.78 18.57 -2.36
N HIS A 83 16.81 18.97 -3.64
CA HIS A 83 18.03 19.53 -4.26
C HIS A 83 18.13 21.05 -4.00
N PRO A 84 19.18 21.57 -3.33
CA PRO A 84 19.23 22.98 -2.89
C PRO A 84 19.06 24.00 -4.01
N SER A 85 19.54 23.72 -5.22
CA SER A 85 19.35 24.59 -6.39
C SER A 85 17.91 24.64 -6.90
N VAL A 86 17.13 23.58 -6.72
CA VAL A 86 15.70 23.54 -7.09
C VAL A 86 14.90 24.35 -6.07
N ASP A 87 15.18 24.17 -4.78
CA ASP A 87 14.53 24.96 -3.72
C ASP A 87 14.83 26.45 -3.86
N ALA A 88 16.10 26.80 -4.08
CA ALA A 88 16.53 28.17 -4.33
C ALA A 88 15.92 28.77 -5.61
N TRP A 89 15.75 27.97 -6.67
CA TRP A 89 15.07 28.41 -7.89
C TRP A 89 13.58 28.67 -7.64
N LEU A 90 12.87 27.73 -6.99
CA LEU A 90 11.45 27.85 -6.69
C LEU A 90 11.12 29.00 -5.71
N CYS A 91 12.02 29.37 -4.79
CA CYS A 91 11.77 30.45 -3.83
C CYS A 91 12.28 31.83 -4.24
N ASN A 92 13.16 31.93 -5.25
CA ASN A 92 13.60 33.20 -5.82
C ASN A 92 12.97 33.51 -7.20
N ALA A 93 11.96 32.74 -7.63
CA ALA A 93 11.22 32.95 -8.87
C ALA A 93 10.16 34.08 -8.72
N PRO A 94 10.34 35.28 -9.29
CA PRO A 94 9.40 36.39 -9.09
C PRO A 94 8.11 36.27 -9.91
N TRP A 95 8.07 35.35 -10.90
CA TRP A 95 6.87 34.98 -11.66
C TRP A 95 5.98 33.96 -10.93
N LEU A 96 6.49 33.35 -9.85
CA LEU A 96 5.77 32.32 -9.11
C LEU A 96 5.13 32.95 -7.87
N HIS A 97 3.80 32.86 -7.75
CA HIS A 97 3.10 33.38 -6.58
C HIS A 97 3.64 32.71 -5.29
N PRO A 98 3.92 33.45 -4.19
CA PRO A 98 4.58 32.89 -3.01
C PRO A 98 3.90 31.65 -2.41
N ALA A 99 2.56 31.58 -2.44
CA ALA A 99 1.83 30.40 -1.99
C ALA A 99 2.13 29.15 -2.83
N ILE A 100 2.30 29.30 -4.15
CA ILE A 100 2.62 28.19 -5.07
C ILE A 100 4.08 27.78 -4.88
N SER A 101 4.99 28.74 -4.68
CA SER A 101 6.37 28.46 -4.30
C SER A 101 6.48 27.63 -3.02
N VAL A 102 5.63 27.90 -2.02
CA VAL A 102 5.55 27.09 -0.79
C VAL A 102 4.95 25.72 -1.08
N ALA A 103 3.79 25.65 -1.75
CA ALA A 103 3.10 24.39 -2.04
C ALA A 103 3.98 23.41 -2.83
N LEU A 104 4.70 23.88 -3.86
CA LEU A 104 5.60 23.04 -4.66
C LEU A 104 6.82 22.51 -3.87
N ARG A 105 7.20 23.13 -2.75
CA ARG A 105 8.38 22.75 -1.93
C ARG A 105 8.06 22.03 -0.62
N ASP A 106 6.92 22.30 0.03
CA ASP A 106 6.69 21.91 1.42
C ASP A 106 6.45 20.40 1.61
N GLU A 107 7.53 19.66 1.89
CA GLU A 107 7.49 18.22 2.21
C GLU A 107 6.63 17.91 3.44
N GLY A 108 6.46 18.86 4.37
CA GLY A 108 5.70 18.68 5.62
C GLY A 108 4.19 18.52 5.43
N GLN A 109 3.66 18.93 4.27
CA GLN A 109 2.27 18.72 3.88
C GLN A 109 2.10 17.56 2.89
N LEU A 110 3.13 16.75 2.64
CA LEU A 110 2.97 15.54 1.84
C LEU A 110 2.08 14.52 2.56
N ILE A 111 1.31 13.76 1.77
CA ILE A 111 0.38 12.72 2.23
C ILE A 111 1.13 11.47 2.78
N SER A 112 2.12 11.60 3.68
CA SER A 112 2.79 10.47 4.34
C SER A 112 3.66 10.83 5.56
N GLU A 113 3.13 11.63 6.48
CA GLU A 113 3.62 11.60 7.87
C GLU A 113 2.59 10.91 8.79
N LYS A 114 1.30 11.21 8.60
CA LYS A 114 0.17 10.35 9.00
C LYS A 114 -1.02 10.60 8.06
N MET A 115 -1.64 9.54 7.53
CA MET A 115 -3.10 9.51 7.29
C MET A 115 -3.83 10.12 8.50
N LYS A 116 -4.88 10.94 8.33
CA LYS A 116 -5.72 11.38 9.47
C LYS A 116 -7.25 11.26 9.26
N HIS A 117 -8.05 12.09 8.58
CA HIS A 117 -7.88 13.18 7.60
C HIS A 117 -7.21 12.83 6.26
N LEU A 118 -7.62 13.56 5.23
CA LEU A 118 -7.39 13.31 3.80
C LEU A 118 -6.96 14.62 3.10
N LEU A 119 -5.96 15.32 3.65
CA LEU A 119 -5.43 16.55 3.04
C LEU A 119 -4.53 16.19 1.85
N TYR A 120 -5.14 15.79 0.74
CA TYR A 120 -4.58 16.00 -0.61
C TYR A 120 -5.10 17.33 -1.13
N GLU A 121 -4.27 18.04 -1.89
CA GLU A 121 -4.75 19.20 -2.65
C GLU A 121 -5.51 18.71 -3.88
N VAL A 122 -6.82 18.59 -3.72
CA VAL A 122 -7.79 18.60 -4.83
C VAL A 122 -7.42 19.75 -5.77
N PRO A 123 -7.39 19.59 -7.10
CA PRO A 123 -6.98 20.64 -8.03
C PRO A 123 -7.61 22.02 -7.72
N VAL A 124 -6.78 23.01 -7.34
CA VAL A 124 -7.22 24.36 -6.99
C VAL A 124 -6.68 25.37 -8.00
N ARG A 125 -7.53 26.32 -8.44
CA ARG A 125 -7.06 27.48 -9.19
C ARG A 125 -6.39 28.50 -8.26
N VAL A 126 -5.12 28.80 -8.49
CA VAL A 126 -4.32 29.77 -7.72
C VAL A 126 -3.47 30.59 -8.68
N ALA A 127 -3.58 31.93 -8.59
CA ALA A 127 -2.86 32.89 -9.43
C ALA A 127 -2.90 32.52 -10.93
N GLU A 128 -4.12 32.39 -11.47
CA GLU A 128 -4.43 32.07 -12.88
C GLU A 128 -3.95 30.70 -13.40
N GLY A 129 -3.23 29.92 -12.57
CA GLY A 129 -2.88 28.53 -12.85
C GLY A 129 -3.68 27.51 -12.03
N LEU A 130 -3.51 26.23 -12.37
CA LEU A 130 -4.05 25.06 -11.67
C LEU A 130 -2.94 24.40 -10.86
N LEU A 131 -3.09 24.35 -9.53
CA LEU A 131 -2.24 23.60 -8.60
C LEU A 131 -2.91 22.27 -8.27
N PHE A 132 -2.19 21.16 -8.40
CA PHE A 132 -2.72 19.81 -8.17
C PHE A 132 -1.59 18.82 -7.81
N GLU A 133 -1.96 17.70 -7.20
CA GLU A 133 -1.05 16.57 -6.96
C GLU A 133 -1.36 15.42 -7.92
N LEU A 134 -0.33 14.66 -8.34
CA LEU A 134 -0.49 13.34 -8.94
C LEU A 134 0.18 12.31 -8.03
N LEU A 135 -0.50 11.19 -7.80
CA LEU A 135 0.01 10.08 -6.99
C LEU A 135 0.74 9.08 -7.89
N GLY A 136 1.74 8.39 -7.34
CA GLY A 136 2.41 7.28 -8.02
C GLY A 136 3.29 6.47 -7.08
N GLN A 137 4.00 5.49 -7.64
CA GLN A 137 5.10 4.78 -6.97
C GLN A 137 6.39 4.84 -7.80
N SER A 138 7.52 4.94 -7.12
CA SER A 138 8.83 4.58 -7.67
C SER A 138 8.94 3.06 -7.61
N ALA A 139 9.25 2.42 -8.74
CA ALA A 139 9.52 0.99 -8.79
C ALA A 139 10.89 0.72 -8.15
N GLY A 140 10.92 -0.12 -7.12
CA GLY A 140 12.18 -0.60 -6.54
C GLY A 140 12.91 -1.55 -7.49
N ASP A 141 14.24 -1.63 -7.39
CA ASP A 141 15.01 -2.59 -8.17
C ASP A 141 14.84 -4.04 -7.62
N PRO A 142 14.24 -4.96 -8.40
CA PRO A 142 14.03 -6.34 -7.98
C PRO A 142 15.32 -7.17 -7.88
N TYR A 143 16.47 -6.67 -8.37
CA TYR A 143 17.75 -7.37 -8.25
C TYR A 143 18.43 -7.16 -6.88
N ILE A 144 18.09 -6.08 -6.17
CA ILE A 144 18.63 -5.74 -4.84
C ILE A 144 17.58 -5.79 -3.72
N ASP A 145 16.35 -6.22 -4.03
CA ASP A 145 15.21 -6.31 -3.09
C ASP A 145 14.82 -4.94 -2.49
N GLU A 146 14.83 -3.89 -3.32
CA GLU A 146 14.35 -2.56 -2.92
C GLU A 146 12.81 -2.51 -2.95
N ASP A 147 12.20 -2.03 -1.86
CA ASP A 147 10.75 -1.85 -1.74
C ASP A 147 10.25 -0.70 -2.64
N ASP A 148 9.07 -0.84 -3.24
CA ASP A 148 8.41 0.25 -3.99
C ASP A 148 8.08 1.45 -3.07
N ILE A 149 8.60 2.63 -3.42
CA ILE A 149 8.42 3.85 -2.60
C ILE A 149 7.24 4.69 -3.12
N PRO A 150 6.27 5.08 -2.28
CA PRO A 150 5.21 5.99 -2.69
C PRO A 150 5.76 7.39 -2.97
N VAL A 151 5.40 7.95 -4.13
CA VAL A 151 5.80 9.29 -4.57
C VAL A 151 4.58 10.19 -4.76
N VAL A 152 4.79 11.50 -4.68
CA VAL A 152 3.79 12.52 -4.99
C VAL A 152 4.41 13.52 -5.94
N ILE A 153 3.73 13.82 -7.04
CA ILE A 153 4.17 14.79 -8.03
C ILE A 153 3.31 16.04 -7.87
N ARG A 154 3.86 17.04 -7.17
CA ARG A 154 3.21 18.34 -7.03
C ARG A 154 3.35 19.11 -8.32
N SER A 155 2.23 19.59 -8.84
CA SER A 155 2.13 20.06 -10.21
C SER A 155 1.45 21.42 -10.24
N TRP A 156 2.07 22.39 -10.90
CA TRP A 156 1.44 23.65 -11.22
C TRP A 156 1.46 23.88 -12.72
N GLN A 157 0.28 24.09 -13.31
CA GLN A 157 0.10 24.46 -14.70
C GLN A 157 -0.41 25.89 -14.77
N ALA A 158 0.16 26.71 -15.65
CA ALA A 158 -0.42 27.98 -16.05
C ALA A 158 -0.15 28.19 -17.53
N GLN A 159 -1.17 28.69 -18.25
CA GLN A 159 -1.10 28.90 -19.70
C GLN A 159 -0.50 27.67 -20.43
N ASN A 160 0.58 27.88 -21.19
CA ASN A 160 1.28 26.88 -21.99
C ASN A 160 2.41 26.14 -21.25
N PHE A 161 2.52 26.23 -19.92
CA PHE A 161 3.59 25.54 -19.20
C PHE A 161 3.15 24.76 -17.95
N LEU A 162 3.98 23.77 -17.61
CA LEU A 162 3.81 22.86 -16.49
C LEU A 162 5.12 22.73 -15.71
N VAL A 163 5.06 22.98 -14.41
CA VAL A 163 6.12 22.69 -13.45
C VAL A 163 5.66 21.50 -12.62
N THR A 164 6.43 20.41 -12.59
CA THR A 164 6.18 19.28 -11.69
C THR A 164 7.38 18.97 -10.80
N VAL A 165 7.14 18.88 -9.49
CA VAL A 165 8.13 18.53 -8.46
C VAL A 165 7.82 17.14 -7.94
N LEU A 166 8.73 16.20 -8.14
CA LEU A 166 8.68 14.86 -7.58
C LEU A 166 9.14 14.88 -6.13
N HIS A 167 8.22 14.55 -5.23
CA HIS A 167 8.45 14.36 -3.80
C HIS A 167 8.44 12.88 -3.45
N VAL A 168 9.40 12.44 -2.63
CA VAL A 168 9.63 11.04 -2.28
C VAL A 168 9.48 10.83 -0.79
N LYS A 169 8.87 9.72 -0.38
CA LYS A 169 8.58 9.41 1.03
C LYS A 169 9.48 8.28 1.52
N GLY A 170 10.74 8.60 1.74
CA GLY A 170 11.79 7.67 2.14
C GLY A 170 13.14 8.08 1.55
N SER A 171 14.12 7.20 1.67
CA SER A 171 15.43 7.34 1.01
C SER A 171 15.61 6.16 0.08
N ALA A 172 15.82 6.44 -1.21
CA ALA A 172 16.27 5.48 -2.22
C ALA A 172 17.48 6.08 -2.94
N GLU A 173 18.41 5.23 -3.35
CA GLU A 173 19.57 5.67 -4.15
C GLU A 173 19.16 5.96 -5.60
N ASN A 174 18.17 5.22 -6.13
CA ASN A 174 17.67 5.37 -7.49
C ASN A 174 16.14 5.58 -7.51
N LEU A 175 15.68 6.70 -8.10
CA LEU A 175 14.26 7.01 -8.26
C LEU A 175 13.78 6.61 -9.65
N ASN A 176 12.93 5.59 -9.74
CA ASN A 176 12.43 5.04 -10.99
C ASN A 176 10.90 5.13 -11.08
N VAL A 177 10.40 6.34 -11.37
CA VAL A 177 8.96 6.58 -11.58
C VAL A 177 8.60 6.26 -13.04
N LEU A 178 8.42 4.98 -13.34
CA LEU A 178 8.16 4.45 -14.69
C LEU A 178 7.06 5.20 -15.46
N GLY A 179 6.00 5.65 -14.78
CA GLY A 179 4.92 6.42 -15.40
C GLY A 179 5.35 7.80 -15.91
N VAL A 180 6.34 8.45 -15.27
CA VAL A 180 6.94 9.70 -15.75
C VAL A 180 7.87 9.41 -16.93
N THR A 181 8.71 8.37 -16.80
CA THR A 181 9.66 7.93 -17.84
C THR A 181 8.94 7.59 -19.15
N GLU A 182 7.84 6.84 -19.11
CA GLU A 182 7.03 6.52 -20.31
C GLU A 182 6.51 7.78 -21.03
N VAL A 183 6.14 8.84 -20.29
CA VAL A 183 5.70 10.11 -20.91
C VAL A 183 6.89 10.86 -21.50
N GLN A 184 8.05 10.88 -20.82
CA GLN A 184 9.28 11.47 -21.35
C GLN A 184 9.73 10.77 -22.64
N GLU A 185 9.68 9.44 -22.70
CA GLU A 185 9.95 8.66 -23.92
C GLU A 185 8.93 8.94 -25.03
N GLN A 186 7.64 9.05 -24.70
CA GLN A 186 6.58 9.42 -25.67
C GLN A 186 6.83 10.83 -26.27
N LEU A 187 7.40 11.76 -25.49
CA LEU A 187 7.80 13.08 -25.96
C LEU A 187 9.13 13.04 -26.77
N LEU A 188 10.10 12.18 -26.40
CA LEU A 188 11.38 11.99 -27.14
C LEU A 188 11.11 11.44 -28.55
N ALA A 189 10.29 10.39 -28.64
CA ALA A 189 9.98 9.70 -29.89
C ALA A 189 9.17 10.60 -30.85
N GLY A 190 8.32 11.47 -30.31
CA GLY A 190 7.46 12.36 -31.07
C GLY A 190 6.43 11.62 -31.94
N GLY A 191 6.00 12.26 -33.02
CA GLY A 191 5.03 11.72 -33.98
C GLY A 191 3.58 12.10 -33.66
N TYR A 192 2.63 11.54 -34.44
CA TYR A 192 1.23 11.97 -34.43
C TYR A 192 0.51 11.82 -33.08
N ASN A 193 0.92 10.82 -32.28
CA ASN A 193 0.35 10.49 -30.97
C ASN A 193 1.15 11.10 -29.79
N ALA A 194 2.11 11.98 -30.05
CA ALA A 194 2.77 12.74 -28.99
C ALA A 194 1.80 13.81 -28.45
N PRO A 195 1.74 14.05 -27.12
CA PRO A 195 0.96 15.13 -26.53
C PRO A 195 1.32 16.45 -27.20
N ARG A 196 0.33 17.28 -27.58
CA ARG A 196 0.56 18.58 -28.21
C ARG A 196 0.31 19.75 -27.27
N THR A 197 -0.51 19.55 -26.25
CA THR A 197 -0.86 20.58 -25.24
C THR A 197 -0.40 20.17 -23.85
N VAL A 198 -0.30 21.13 -22.93
CA VAL A 198 -0.03 20.84 -21.51
C VAL A 198 -1.11 19.93 -20.93
N HIS A 199 -2.38 20.18 -21.26
CA HIS A 199 -3.52 19.38 -20.79
C HIS A 199 -3.37 17.90 -21.18
N GLU A 200 -2.88 17.62 -22.40
CA GLU A 200 -2.56 16.26 -22.82
C GLU A 200 -1.36 15.67 -22.07
N VAL A 201 -0.30 16.45 -21.80
CA VAL A 201 0.84 15.98 -20.97
C VAL A 201 0.38 15.60 -19.57
N ILE A 202 -0.48 16.41 -18.93
CA ILE A 202 -1.04 16.12 -17.60
C ILE A 202 -1.90 14.85 -17.63
N ALA A 203 -2.81 14.72 -18.61
CA ALA A 203 -3.65 13.54 -18.75
C ALA A 203 -2.84 12.26 -19.04
N HIS A 204 -1.76 12.36 -19.82
CA HIS A 204 -0.83 11.25 -20.04
C HIS A 204 -0.06 10.88 -18.77
N LEU A 205 0.46 11.85 -18.01
CA LEU A 205 1.12 11.60 -16.72
C LEU A 205 0.17 10.89 -15.75
N ALA A 206 -1.02 11.43 -15.55
CA ALA A 206 -2.05 10.82 -14.70
C ALA A 206 -2.39 9.38 -15.14
N CYS A 207 -2.52 9.14 -16.45
CA CYS A 207 -2.81 7.82 -17.01
C CYS A 207 -1.69 6.80 -16.77
N ARG A 208 -0.43 7.19 -17.03
CA ARG A 208 0.71 6.27 -16.86
C ARG A 208 0.97 5.96 -15.40
N LEU A 209 0.87 6.95 -14.51
CA LEU A 209 1.04 6.75 -13.06
C LEU A 209 -0.03 5.82 -12.51
N ALA A 210 -1.32 6.10 -12.77
CA ALA A 210 -2.42 5.23 -12.32
C ALA A 210 -2.28 3.79 -12.82
N ARG A 211 -1.88 3.60 -14.08
CA ARG A 211 -1.64 2.27 -14.67
C ARG A 211 -0.49 1.51 -14.00
N TRP A 212 0.55 2.19 -13.53
CA TRP A 212 1.67 1.55 -12.83
C TRP A 212 1.29 1.18 -11.39
N ASP A 213 0.71 2.11 -10.62
CA ASP A 213 0.13 1.83 -9.30
C ASP A 213 -0.80 0.60 -9.35
N ASP A 214 -1.71 0.57 -10.33
CA ASP A 214 -2.70 -0.51 -10.47
C ASP A 214 -2.09 -1.88 -10.81
N ARG A 215 -0.85 -1.92 -11.30
CA ARG A 215 -0.07 -3.15 -11.50
C ARG A 215 0.63 -3.56 -10.21
N LEU A 216 1.22 -2.60 -9.50
CA LEU A 216 1.96 -2.84 -8.25
C LEU A 216 1.02 -3.28 -7.13
N PHE A 217 -0.15 -2.64 -6.98
CA PHE A 217 -1.19 -3.04 -6.02
C PHE A 217 -1.63 -4.49 -6.23
N ARG A 218 -1.89 -4.89 -7.48
CA ARG A 218 -2.25 -6.28 -7.82
C ARG A 218 -1.12 -7.26 -7.52
N LYS A 219 0.11 -6.96 -7.98
CA LYS A 219 1.28 -7.84 -7.82
C LYS A 219 1.66 -8.03 -6.36
N LEU A 220 1.79 -6.95 -5.59
CA LEU A 220 2.42 -6.98 -4.26
C LEU A 220 1.45 -7.04 -3.09
N ILE A 221 0.24 -6.50 -3.24
CA ILE A 221 -0.72 -6.38 -2.12
C ILE A 221 -1.86 -7.38 -2.29
N PHE A 222 -2.45 -7.50 -3.48
CA PHE A 222 -3.55 -8.44 -3.70
C PHE A 222 -3.04 -9.87 -3.90
N GLY A 223 -1.97 -10.07 -4.67
CA GLY A 223 -1.31 -11.38 -4.79
C GLY A 223 -0.86 -11.94 -3.42
N ALA A 224 -0.29 -11.11 -2.55
CA ALA A 224 0.08 -11.52 -1.20
C ALA A 224 -1.14 -11.82 -0.28
N ALA A 225 -2.32 -11.24 -0.57
CA ALA A 225 -3.56 -11.62 0.11
C ALA A 225 -4.09 -12.98 -0.38
N ASP A 226 -3.99 -13.27 -1.68
CA ASP A 226 -4.35 -14.56 -2.27
C ASP A 226 -3.41 -15.68 -1.78
N GLU A 227 -2.13 -15.39 -1.60
CA GLU A 227 -1.18 -16.32 -0.95
C GLU A 227 -1.59 -16.65 0.49
N VAL A 228 -2.05 -15.67 1.27
CA VAL A 228 -2.55 -15.89 2.64
C VAL A 228 -3.82 -16.74 2.66
N GLU A 229 -4.72 -16.54 1.69
CA GLU A 229 -5.89 -17.40 1.49
C GLU A 229 -5.47 -18.85 1.20
N LEU A 230 -4.51 -19.04 0.28
CA LEU A 230 -3.98 -20.36 -0.07
C LEU A 230 -3.26 -21.04 1.10
N LYS A 231 -2.43 -20.30 1.86
CA LYS A 231 -1.78 -20.78 3.10
C LYS A 231 -2.84 -21.27 4.09
N PHE A 232 -3.89 -20.47 4.34
CA PHE A 232 -4.96 -20.83 5.27
C PHE A 232 -5.70 -22.10 4.83
N VAL A 233 -6.13 -22.17 3.57
CA VAL A 233 -6.87 -23.33 3.02
C VAL A 233 -6.06 -24.62 3.14
N ASN A 234 -4.76 -24.58 2.82
CA ASN A 234 -3.89 -25.76 2.82
C ASN A 234 -3.42 -26.21 4.21
N ARG A 235 -3.17 -25.27 5.13
CA ARG A 235 -2.55 -25.56 6.44
C ARG A 235 -3.55 -25.78 7.56
N ARG A 236 -4.78 -25.24 7.48
CA ARG A 236 -5.81 -25.29 8.56
C ARG A 236 -6.21 -26.68 9.10
N ASN A 237 -5.97 -27.74 8.31
CA ASN A 237 -6.28 -29.12 8.69
C ASN A 237 -5.04 -29.96 9.02
N LYS A 238 -3.82 -29.42 8.86
CA LYS A 238 -2.55 -30.15 8.97
C LYS A 238 -1.67 -29.69 10.14
N GLU A 239 -1.74 -28.40 10.48
CA GLU A 239 -0.85 -27.79 11.48
C GLU A 239 -1.53 -27.62 12.84
N ASP A 240 -0.75 -27.29 13.89
CA ASP A 240 -1.34 -26.83 15.15
C ASP A 240 -2.08 -25.51 14.91
N LEU A 241 -3.41 -25.58 15.00
CA LEU A 241 -4.33 -24.46 14.82
C LEU A 241 -3.92 -23.23 15.65
N SER A 242 -3.37 -23.41 16.85
CA SER A 242 -2.97 -22.28 17.71
C SER A 242 -1.77 -21.52 17.16
N LEU A 243 -0.78 -22.21 16.60
CA LEU A 243 0.40 -21.59 15.97
C LEU A 243 0.05 -20.94 14.63
N LEU A 244 -0.70 -21.66 13.79
CA LEU A 244 -1.19 -21.17 12.51
C LEU A 244 -1.99 -19.86 12.68
N VAL A 245 -2.86 -19.80 13.69
CA VAL A 245 -3.65 -18.59 14.00
C VAL A 245 -2.75 -17.41 14.40
N ILE A 246 -1.66 -17.63 15.14
CA ILE A 246 -0.75 -16.54 15.53
C ILE A 246 -0.02 -15.97 14.31
N ILE A 247 0.59 -16.84 13.49
CA ILE A 247 1.39 -16.46 12.33
C ILE A 247 0.52 -15.74 11.29
N LEU A 248 -0.60 -16.36 10.87
CA LEU A 248 -1.47 -15.76 9.86
C LEU A 248 -2.17 -14.48 10.36
N ASN A 249 -2.49 -14.34 11.66
CA ASN A 249 -3.01 -13.06 12.17
C ASN A 249 -2.02 -11.91 11.97
N GLN A 250 -0.70 -12.16 12.10
CA GLN A 250 0.31 -11.12 11.89
C GLN A 250 0.40 -10.73 10.40
N GLU A 251 0.41 -11.71 9.49
CA GLU A 251 0.37 -11.46 8.04
C GLU A 251 -0.90 -10.71 7.63
N ILE A 252 -2.09 -11.17 8.04
CA ILE A 252 -3.39 -10.53 7.76
C ILE A 252 -3.42 -9.10 8.30
N ARG A 253 -2.90 -8.82 9.51
CA ARG A 253 -2.82 -7.45 10.07
C ARG A 253 -1.83 -6.56 9.33
N ARG A 254 -0.79 -7.11 8.69
CA ARG A 254 0.12 -6.35 7.82
C ARG A 254 -0.58 -6.00 6.50
N LEU A 255 -1.13 -7.01 5.83
CA LEU A 255 -1.82 -6.86 4.55
C LEU A 255 -3.06 -5.98 4.65
N SER A 256 -3.88 -6.14 5.69
CA SER A 256 -5.05 -5.28 5.91
C SER A 256 -4.69 -3.79 5.99
N ARG A 257 -3.55 -3.44 6.63
CA ARG A 257 -3.06 -2.05 6.64
C ARG A 257 -2.61 -1.59 5.25
N GLN A 258 -1.97 -2.45 4.45
CA GLN A 258 -1.59 -2.12 3.06
C GLN A 258 -2.83 -1.94 2.17
N VAL A 259 -3.81 -2.85 2.24
CA VAL A 259 -5.08 -2.78 1.52
C VAL A 259 -5.88 -1.53 1.89
N ILE A 260 -5.86 -1.10 3.15
CA ILE A 260 -6.44 0.20 3.57
C ILE A 260 -5.68 1.38 2.96
N ARG A 261 -4.34 1.34 2.87
CA ARG A 261 -3.58 2.40 2.17
C ARG A 261 -3.93 2.50 0.68
N VAL A 262 -4.08 1.35 0.00
CA VAL A 262 -4.55 1.29 -1.39
C VAL A 262 -5.91 1.99 -1.52
N LYS A 263 -6.89 1.65 -0.66
CA LYS A 263 -8.22 2.30 -0.68
C LYS A 263 -8.14 3.82 -0.67
N TRP A 264 -7.33 4.39 0.22
CA TRP A 264 -7.24 5.85 0.38
C TRP A 264 -6.52 6.50 -0.80
N SER A 265 -5.49 5.84 -1.36
CA SER A 265 -4.82 6.31 -2.58
C SER A 265 -5.77 6.33 -3.78
N LEU A 266 -6.67 5.36 -3.88
CA LEU A 266 -7.66 5.29 -4.96
C LEU A 266 -8.74 6.36 -4.84
N HIS A 267 -9.25 6.64 -3.62
CA HIS A 267 -10.20 7.74 -3.41
C HIS A 267 -9.57 9.12 -3.71
N ALA A 268 -8.35 9.36 -3.22
CA ALA A 268 -7.62 10.58 -3.54
C ALA A 268 -7.43 10.74 -5.06
N ARG A 269 -7.06 9.65 -5.76
CA ARG A 269 -6.97 9.63 -7.22
C ARG A 269 -8.32 9.90 -7.88
N GLU A 270 -9.42 9.32 -7.40
CA GLU A 270 -10.75 9.57 -7.97
C GLU A 270 -11.15 11.05 -7.90
N GLU A 271 -10.94 11.71 -6.75
CA GLU A 271 -11.27 13.13 -6.57
C GLU A 271 -10.34 14.05 -7.36
N ILE A 272 -9.03 13.77 -7.39
CA ILE A 272 -8.07 14.50 -8.25
C ILE A 272 -8.48 14.40 -9.72
N ILE A 273 -8.79 13.19 -10.21
CA ILE A 273 -9.15 12.97 -11.62
C ILE A 273 -10.52 13.59 -11.95
N PHE A 274 -11.47 13.58 -11.01
CA PHE A 274 -12.77 14.24 -11.17
C PHE A 274 -12.64 15.74 -11.38
N GLU A 275 -11.79 16.43 -10.61
CA GLU A 275 -11.57 17.87 -10.78
C GLU A 275 -10.65 18.20 -11.96
N LEU A 276 -9.64 17.38 -12.25
CA LEU A 276 -8.86 17.51 -13.49
C LEU A 276 -9.77 17.37 -14.73
N GLN A 277 -10.81 16.55 -14.68
CA GLN A 277 -11.78 16.39 -15.79
C GLN A 277 -12.60 17.67 -16.05
N GLN A 278 -12.76 18.55 -15.07
CA GLN A 278 -13.44 19.85 -15.22
C GLN A 278 -12.49 20.94 -15.74
N HIS A 279 -11.18 20.82 -15.43
CA HIS A 279 -10.19 21.86 -15.69
C HIS A 279 -9.36 21.64 -16.96
N LEU A 280 -9.07 20.39 -17.33
CA LEU A 280 -8.23 20.09 -18.50
C LEU A 280 -9.05 20.06 -19.79
N ARG A 281 -8.62 20.87 -20.77
CA ARG A 281 -9.28 20.99 -22.08
C ARG A 281 -8.74 19.97 -23.10
N GLY A 282 -9.57 19.65 -24.10
CA GLY A 282 -9.22 18.82 -25.26
C GLY A 282 -9.68 17.35 -25.17
N ASN A 283 -10.13 16.82 -26.31
CA ASN A 283 -10.74 15.48 -26.39
C ASN A 283 -9.82 14.34 -25.92
N THR A 284 -8.54 14.38 -26.27
CA THR A 284 -7.55 13.38 -25.84
C THR A 284 -7.44 13.33 -24.31
N ALA A 285 -7.35 14.49 -23.66
CA ALA A 285 -7.25 14.60 -22.21
C ALA A 285 -8.53 14.07 -21.54
N ARG A 286 -9.70 14.49 -22.02
CA ARG A 286 -11.01 14.05 -21.52
C ARG A 286 -11.18 12.52 -21.59
N ILE A 287 -10.83 11.89 -22.72
CA ILE A 287 -10.92 10.43 -22.91
C ILE A 287 -9.98 9.69 -21.96
N LEU A 288 -8.74 10.17 -21.78
CA LEU A 288 -7.79 9.57 -20.84
C LEU A 288 -8.27 9.68 -19.39
N LEU A 289 -8.71 10.86 -18.95
CA LEU A 289 -9.21 11.07 -17.59
C LEU A 289 -10.47 10.24 -17.29
N GLU A 290 -11.40 10.13 -18.24
CA GLU A 290 -12.58 9.27 -18.09
C GLU A 290 -12.20 7.79 -17.96
N GLY A 291 -11.21 7.32 -18.74
CA GLY A 291 -10.62 6.00 -18.62
C GLY A 291 -10.02 5.74 -17.23
N ILE A 292 -9.24 6.69 -16.69
CA ILE A 292 -8.67 6.59 -15.33
C ILE A 292 -9.78 6.58 -14.27
N ARG A 293 -10.81 7.42 -14.41
CA ARG A 293 -11.93 7.46 -13.46
C ARG A 293 -12.69 6.14 -13.42
N LYS A 294 -12.88 5.51 -14.58
CA LYS A 294 -13.49 4.17 -14.68
C LYS A 294 -12.60 3.10 -14.04
N SER A 295 -11.33 3.00 -14.43
CA SER A 295 -10.43 1.95 -13.91
C SER A 295 -10.15 2.10 -12.40
N THR A 296 -10.14 3.34 -11.89
CA THR A 296 -10.00 3.61 -10.44
C THR A 296 -11.20 3.07 -9.66
N ARG A 297 -12.42 3.14 -10.19
CA ARG A 297 -13.61 2.56 -9.57
C ARG A 297 -13.60 1.03 -9.58
N GLU A 298 -13.27 0.43 -10.73
CA GLU A 298 -13.08 -1.02 -10.85
C GLU A 298 -12.01 -1.52 -9.86
N MET A 299 -10.94 -0.75 -9.65
CA MET A 299 -9.90 -1.05 -8.66
C MET A 299 -10.36 -0.88 -7.21
N ILE A 300 -11.25 0.08 -6.90
CA ILE A 300 -11.86 0.19 -5.56
C ILE A 300 -12.71 -1.05 -5.27
N GLU A 301 -13.51 -1.53 -6.23
CA GLU A 301 -14.28 -2.77 -6.09
C GLU A 301 -13.38 -4.00 -5.88
N GLU A 302 -12.29 -4.12 -6.66
CA GLU A 302 -11.28 -5.17 -6.51
C GLU A 302 -10.61 -5.14 -5.11
N GLN A 303 -10.23 -3.94 -4.64
CA GLN A 303 -9.69 -3.71 -3.31
C GLN A 303 -10.68 -4.14 -2.21
N GLU A 304 -11.96 -3.77 -2.32
CA GLU A 304 -12.98 -4.12 -1.33
C GLU A 304 -13.26 -5.62 -1.29
N ALA A 305 -13.26 -6.30 -2.44
CA ALA A 305 -13.34 -7.76 -2.50
C ALA A 305 -12.15 -8.43 -1.78
N VAL A 306 -10.92 -7.98 -2.02
CA VAL A 306 -9.71 -8.48 -1.32
C VAL A 306 -9.80 -8.26 0.19
N ARG A 307 -10.26 -7.07 0.63
CA ARG A 307 -10.49 -6.78 2.06
C ARG A 307 -11.55 -7.71 2.68
N GLY A 308 -12.63 -7.96 1.94
CA GLY A 308 -13.70 -8.88 2.36
C GLY A 308 -13.19 -10.32 2.55
N ARG A 309 -12.36 -10.82 1.62
CA ARG A 309 -11.72 -12.14 1.76
C ARG A 309 -10.81 -12.22 2.99
N LEU A 310 -9.91 -11.24 3.17
CA LEU A 310 -9.02 -11.19 4.34
C LEU A 310 -9.77 -11.19 5.68
N PHE A 311 -10.86 -10.42 5.80
CA PHE A 311 -11.68 -10.40 7.02
C PHE A 311 -12.47 -11.71 7.22
N THR A 312 -12.96 -12.33 6.13
CA THR A 312 -13.62 -13.64 6.19
C THR A 312 -12.65 -14.71 6.69
N ILE A 313 -11.42 -14.76 6.15
CA ILE A 313 -10.36 -15.67 6.59
C ILE A 313 -10.06 -15.43 8.08
N GLN A 314 -9.94 -14.17 8.52
CA GLN A 314 -9.67 -13.84 9.91
C GLN A 314 -10.77 -14.34 10.85
N ASP A 315 -12.06 -14.16 10.53
CA ASP A 315 -13.16 -14.64 11.39
C ASP A 315 -13.33 -16.16 11.37
N VAL A 316 -13.18 -16.82 10.21
CA VAL A 316 -13.18 -18.30 10.14
C VAL A 316 -12.01 -18.87 10.95
N MET A 317 -10.84 -18.25 10.87
CA MET A 317 -9.66 -18.65 11.66
C MET A 317 -9.89 -18.45 13.17
N GLN A 318 -10.47 -17.32 13.60
CA GLN A 318 -10.76 -17.07 15.01
C GLN A 318 -11.95 -17.84 15.57
N SER A 319 -12.97 -18.16 14.75
CA SER A 319 -14.08 -19.04 15.17
C SER A 319 -13.61 -20.49 15.36
N ASN A 320 -12.75 -21.00 14.46
CA ASN A 320 -12.11 -22.31 14.62
C ASN A 320 -11.28 -22.37 15.92
N LEU A 321 -10.45 -21.36 16.21
CA LEU A 321 -9.68 -21.32 17.45
C LEU A 321 -10.58 -21.27 18.70
N ARG A 322 -11.64 -20.45 18.69
CA ARG A 322 -12.64 -20.39 19.77
C ARG A 322 -13.30 -21.74 20.01
N ALA A 323 -13.74 -22.43 18.95
CA ALA A 323 -14.34 -23.76 19.05
C ALA A 323 -13.37 -24.81 19.63
N TRP A 324 -12.11 -24.81 19.20
CA TRP A 324 -11.07 -25.70 19.74
C TRP A 324 -10.75 -25.43 21.22
N LEU A 325 -10.64 -24.15 21.61
CA LEU A 325 -10.45 -23.76 23.00
C LEU A 325 -11.64 -24.15 23.87
N GLN A 326 -12.88 -24.02 23.35
CA GLN A 326 -14.09 -24.42 24.04
C GLN A 326 -14.16 -25.94 24.24
N ASP A 327 -13.87 -26.75 23.22
CA ASP A 327 -13.79 -28.21 23.32
C ASP A 327 -12.71 -28.67 24.33
N LYS A 328 -11.55 -28.00 24.36
CA LYS A 328 -10.50 -28.25 25.37
C LYS A 328 -10.94 -27.84 26.78
N SER A 329 -11.58 -26.68 26.92
CA SER A 329 -12.07 -26.16 28.21
C SER A 329 -13.20 -27.03 28.78
N LEU A 330 -14.15 -27.47 27.95
CA LEU A 330 -15.22 -28.39 28.33
C LEU A 330 -14.65 -29.71 28.87
N ARG A 331 -13.65 -30.31 28.20
CA ARG A 331 -12.96 -31.50 28.73
C ARG A 331 -12.33 -31.27 30.11
N VAL A 332 -11.62 -30.15 30.30
CA VAL A 332 -10.96 -29.84 31.59
C VAL A 332 -11.99 -29.59 32.69
N SER A 333 -13.02 -28.77 32.42
CA SER A 333 -14.09 -28.48 33.37
C SER A 333 -14.88 -29.73 33.74
N HIS A 334 -15.13 -30.63 32.78
CA HIS A 334 -15.80 -31.90 33.02
C HIS A 334 -14.96 -32.82 33.91
N ASN A 335 -13.67 -33.00 33.61
CA ASN A 335 -12.76 -33.78 34.45
C ASN A 335 -12.71 -33.23 35.88
N LEU A 336 -12.61 -31.91 36.02
CA LEU A 336 -12.60 -31.24 37.32
C LEU A 336 -13.93 -31.45 38.08
N ALA A 337 -15.07 -31.46 37.39
CA ALA A 337 -16.37 -31.75 37.99
C ALA A 337 -16.49 -33.21 38.48
N VAL A 338 -15.94 -34.18 37.74
CA VAL A 338 -15.88 -35.59 38.18
C VAL A 338 -15.04 -35.73 39.46
N PHE A 339 -13.82 -35.22 39.45
CA PHE A 339 -12.93 -35.29 40.62
C PHE A 339 -13.46 -34.47 41.81
N GLY A 340 -13.98 -33.28 41.56
CA GLY A 340 -14.57 -32.41 42.57
C GLY A 340 -15.83 -33.00 43.21
N GLY A 341 -16.70 -33.64 42.42
CA GLY A 341 -17.88 -34.35 42.91
C GLY A 341 -17.52 -35.56 43.77
N CYS A 342 -16.57 -36.38 43.32
CA CYS A 342 -16.06 -37.51 44.12
C CYS A 342 -15.39 -37.02 45.42
N GLY A 343 -14.57 -35.97 45.33
CA GLY A 343 -13.92 -35.34 46.47
C GLY A 343 -14.91 -34.75 47.48
N LEU A 344 -16.01 -34.14 47.02
CA LEU A 344 -17.08 -33.62 47.87
C LEU A 344 -17.75 -34.74 48.68
N VAL A 345 -18.10 -35.86 48.03
CA VAL A 345 -18.71 -37.03 48.71
C VAL A 345 -17.75 -37.59 49.76
N LEU A 346 -16.49 -37.79 49.42
CA LEU A 346 -15.48 -38.27 50.37
C LEU A 346 -15.27 -37.27 51.52
N THR A 347 -15.25 -35.96 51.24
CA THR A 347 -15.10 -34.90 52.24
C THR A 347 -16.27 -34.88 53.23
N ILE A 348 -17.51 -35.07 52.74
CA ILE A 348 -18.69 -35.18 53.60
C ILE A 348 -18.59 -36.40 54.52
N ILE A 349 -18.19 -37.57 53.99
CA ILE A 349 -18.03 -38.79 54.79
C ILE A 349 -16.92 -38.60 55.83
N THR A 350 -15.73 -38.14 55.44
CA THR A 350 -14.63 -37.89 56.39
C THR A 350 -14.96 -36.81 57.41
N GLY A 351 -15.71 -35.78 57.01
CA GLY A 351 -16.17 -34.72 57.91
C GLY A 351 -17.18 -35.23 58.94
N LEU A 352 -18.12 -36.07 58.53
CA LEU A 352 -19.11 -36.69 59.42
C LEU A 352 -18.46 -37.58 60.48
N PHE A 353 -17.45 -38.39 60.10
CA PHE A 353 -16.67 -39.20 61.03
C PHE A 353 -15.58 -38.42 61.78
N GLY A 354 -15.24 -37.21 61.33
CA GLY A 354 -14.25 -36.31 61.94
C GLY A 354 -14.83 -35.34 62.97
N ILE A 355 -16.13 -35.03 62.88
CA ILE A 355 -16.87 -34.44 63.99
C ILE A 355 -16.95 -35.52 65.08
N ASN A 356 -16.31 -35.24 66.22
CA ASN A 356 -16.12 -36.20 67.31
C ASN A 356 -17.43 -36.44 68.10
N VAL A 357 -18.40 -37.08 67.45
CA VAL A 357 -19.63 -37.58 68.07
C VAL A 357 -19.29 -38.85 68.86
N ASP A 358 -19.80 -38.93 70.08
CA ASP A 358 -19.35 -39.87 71.11
C ASP A 358 -19.36 -41.35 70.65
N GLY A 359 -18.17 -41.88 70.34
CA GLY A 359 -17.94 -43.26 69.91
C GLY A 359 -18.03 -43.51 68.39
N ILE A 360 -16.87 -43.57 67.71
CA ILE A 360 -16.78 -44.10 66.34
C ILE A 360 -17.22 -45.58 66.34
N PRO A 361 -18.25 -45.98 65.57
CA PRO A 361 -18.73 -47.35 65.55
C PRO A 361 -17.64 -48.33 65.09
N GLY A 362 -17.37 -49.35 65.91
CA GLY A 362 -16.32 -50.35 65.68
C GLY A 362 -14.95 -50.07 66.31
N ALA A 363 -14.68 -48.83 66.74
CA ALA A 363 -13.37 -48.43 67.27
C ALA A 363 -13.01 -49.09 68.63
N GLN A 364 -14.01 -49.45 69.44
CA GLN A 364 -13.79 -49.97 70.80
C GLN A 364 -13.14 -51.36 70.84
N ASN A 365 -13.34 -52.20 69.81
CA ASN A 365 -12.92 -53.61 69.79
C ASN A 365 -11.97 -53.98 68.64
N THR A 366 -11.54 -53.04 67.80
CA THR A 366 -10.64 -53.33 66.67
C THR A 366 -9.47 -52.34 66.56
N PRO A 367 -8.21 -52.75 66.85
CA PRO A 367 -7.07 -51.83 66.88
C PRO A 367 -6.66 -51.31 65.49
N TYR A 368 -7.18 -51.90 64.41
CA TYR A 368 -6.95 -51.50 63.02
C TYR A 368 -8.15 -50.78 62.38
N ALA A 369 -9.16 -50.36 63.17
CA ALA A 369 -10.38 -49.71 62.67
C ALA A 369 -10.11 -48.52 61.72
N PHE A 370 -9.16 -47.66 62.09
CA PHE A 370 -8.76 -46.50 61.29
C PHE A 370 -8.19 -46.91 59.92
N GLY A 371 -7.29 -47.89 59.88
CA GLY A 371 -6.72 -48.41 58.64
C GLY A 371 -7.76 -49.05 57.74
N LEU A 372 -8.71 -49.81 58.31
CA LEU A 372 -9.83 -50.38 57.58
C LEU A 372 -10.73 -49.30 56.96
N PHE A 373 -11.04 -48.25 57.72
CA PHE A 373 -11.82 -47.09 57.23
C PHE A 373 -11.08 -46.32 56.13
N SER A 374 -9.77 -46.09 56.26
CA SER A 374 -8.96 -45.47 55.20
C SER A 374 -8.96 -46.30 53.92
N VAL A 375 -8.80 -47.63 54.01
CA VAL A 375 -8.87 -48.53 52.84
C VAL A 375 -10.27 -48.51 52.22
N LEU A 376 -11.34 -48.54 53.03
CA LEU A 376 -12.72 -48.45 52.54
C LEU A 376 -12.97 -47.14 51.78
N LEU A 377 -12.47 -46.00 52.29
CA LEU A 377 -12.56 -44.70 51.62
C LEU A 377 -11.78 -44.64 50.30
N VAL A 378 -10.59 -45.24 50.24
CA VAL A 378 -9.82 -45.33 48.99
C VAL A 378 -10.57 -46.18 47.96
N VAL A 379 -11.11 -47.34 48.36
CA VAL A 379 -11.91 -48.19 47.48
C VAL A 379 -13.17 -47.45 47.01
N LEU A 380 -13.89 -46.76 47.91
CA LEU A 380 -15.05 -45.95 47.57
C LEU A 380 -14.69 -44.82 46.59
N GLY A 381 -13.55 -44.15 46.79
CA GLY A 381 -13.05 -43.12 45.88
C GLY A 381 -12.74 -43.66 44.49
N VAL A 382 -12.07 -44.82 44.41
CA VAL A 382 -11.80 -45.51 43.13
C VAL A 382 -13.11 -45.92 42.44
N VAL A 383 -14.09 -46.45 43.18
CA VAL A 383 -15.41 -46.82 42.63
C VAL A 383 -16.18 -45.59 42.16
N LEU A 384 -16.23 -44.49 42.94
CA LEU A 384 -16.90 -43.25 42.55
C LEU A 384 -16.26 -42.63 41.29
N ILE A 385 -14.92 -42.63 41.21
CA ILE A 385 -14.21 -42.19 40.00
C ILE A 385 -14.53 -43.12 38.83
N ALA A 386 -14.44 -44.44 38.99
CA ALA A 386 -14.72 -45.40 37.91
C ALA A 386 -16.17 -45.30 37.39
N VAL A 387 -17.15 -45.16 38.30
CA VAL A 387 -18.55 -44.94 37.95
C VAL A 387 -18.72 -43.58 37.26
N GLY A 388 -18.09 -42.51 37.75
CA GLY A 388 -18.08 -41.20 37.12
C GLY A 388 -17.52 -41.24 35.70
N LEU A 389 -16.36 -41.86 35.49
CA LEU A 389 -15.74 -42.06 34.18
C LEU A 389 -16.65 -42.85 33.21
N LEU A 390 -17.37 -43.86 33.72
CA LEU A 390 -18.20 -44.77 32.92
C LEU A 390 -19.57 -44.17 32.56
N TYR A 391 -20.27 -43.55 33.51
CA TYR A 391 -21.59 -42.93 33.27
C TYR A 391 -21.52 -41.60 32.54
N LEU A 392 -20.45 -40.81 32.76
CA LEU A 392 -20.29 -39.50 32.11
C LEU A 392 -19.50 -39.57 30.80
N GLY A 393 -19.02 -40.75 30.41
CA GLY A 393 -18.63 -41.08 29.03
C GLY A 393 -17.44 -40.27 28.51
N LEU A 394 -16.29 -40.34 29.19
CA LEU A 394 -15.12 -39.57 28.78
C LEU A 394 -14.48 -40.10 27.48
N LYS A 395 -14.31 -39.21 26.50
CA LYS A 395 -13.23 -39.34 25.50
C LYS A 395 -11.92 -39.44 26.27
N LYS A 396 -11.15 -40.51 26.02
CA LYS A 396 -9.86 -40.76 26.65
C LYS A 396 -8.96 -39.51 26.58
N PRO A 397 -8.11 -39.24 27.59
CA PRO A 397 -7.01 -38.30 27.43
C PRO A 397 -6.16 -38.70 26.21
N LEU A 398 -5.49 -37.72 25.59
CA LEU A 398 -4.57 -37.98 24.47
C LEU A 398 -3.58 -39.06 24.91
N ASN A 399 -3.49 -40.16 24.15
CA ASN A 399 -2.57 -41.25 24.46
C ASN A 399 -1.13 -40.72 24.40
N GLU A 400 -0.19 -41.27 25.17
CA GLU A 400 1.22 -40.81 25.12
C GLU A 400 1.79 -40.93 23.70
N GLU A 401 1.43 -42.00 22.97
CA GLU A 401 1.72 -42.15 21.53
C GLU A 401 1.19 -40.98 20.67
N GLN A 402 -0.02 -40.46 20.96
CA GLN A 402 -0.58 -39.32 20.23
C GLN A 402 0.15 -38.02 20.56
N VAL A 403 0.70 -37.90 21.77
CA VAL A 403 1.55 -36.76 22.18
C VAL A 403 2.91 -36.86 21.49
N GLU A 404 3.51 -38.05 21.39
CA GLU A 404 4.76 -38.25 20.65
C GLU A 404 4.61 -38.03 19.14
N ILE A 405 3.55 -38.56 18.51
CA ILE A 405 3.23 -38.31 17.10
C ILE A 405 3.08 -36.80 16.85
N ARG A 406 2.31 -36.08 17.68
CA ARG A 406 2.20 -34.62 17.56
C ARG A 406 3.52 -33.89 17.77
N LYS A 407 4.39 -34.39 18.64
CA LYS A 407 5.71 -33.80 18.89
C LYS A 407 6.62 -33.97 17.67
N LEU A 408 6.52 -35.09 16.96
CA LEU A 408 7.20 -35.32 15.68
C LEU A 408 6.60 -34.44 14.56
N GLU A 409 5.28 -34.33 14.43
CA GLU A 409 4.61 -33.42 13.48
C GLU A 409 5.03 -31.95 13.71
N LEU A 410 5.10 -31.51 14.97
CA LEU A 410 5.60 -30.19 15.35
C LEU A 410 7.08 -30.00 15.01
N GLN A 411 7.92 -31.03 15.19
CA GLN A 411 9.34 -30.99 14.83
C GLN A 411 9.53 -30.93 13.30
N GLU A 412 8.73 -31.67 12.55
CA GLU A 412 8.71 -31.65 11.08
C GLU A 412 8.25 -30.27 10.57
N LEU A 413 7.22 -29.68 11.18
CA LEU A 413 6.80 -28.31 10.87
C LEU A 413 7.88 -27.28 11.16
N VAL A 414 8.56 -27.36 12.32
CA VAL A 414 9.69 -26.46 12.63
C VAL A 414 10.81 -26.60 11.60
N ASN A 415 11.16 -27.83 11.20
CA ASN A 415 12.16 -28.08 10.16
C ASN A 415 11.70 -27.54 8.79
N MET A 416 10.41 -27.69 8.44
CA MET A 416 9.84 -27.16 7.20
C MET A 416 9.85 -25.62 7.21
N PHE A 417 9.51 -24.97 8.32
CA PHE A 417 9.60 -23.52 8.47
C PHE A 417 11.05 -23.01 8.42
N GLN A 418 12.00 -23.73 9.03
CA GLN A 418 13.43 -23.44 8.88
C GLN A 418 13.85 -23.56 7.42
N HIS A 419 13.41 -24.61 6.72
CA HIS A 419 13.72 -24.81 5.31
C HIS A 419 13.04 -23.78 4.38
N GLU A 420 11.79 -23.38 4.64
CA GLU A 420 11.12 -22.27 3.93
C GLU A 420 11.85 -20.94 4.19
N ALA A 421 12.23 -20.64 5.44
CA ALA A 421 12.98 -19.43 5.77
C ALA A 421 14.39 -19.43 5.16
N GLU A 422 15.09 -20.57 5.19
CA GLU A 422 16.39 -20.75 4.56
C GLU A 422 16.30 -20.72 3.03
N THR A 423 15.27 -21.26 2.41
CA THR A 423 15.09 -21.21 0.95
C THR A 423 14.69 -19.80 0.49
N HIS A 424 13.84 -19.08 1.22
CA HIS A 424 13.65 -17.64 0.98
C HIS A 424 14.98 -16.87 1.10
N ALA A 425 15.75 -17.07 2.19
CA ALA A 425 17.05 -16.43 2.36
C ALA A 425 18.13 -16.88 1.35
N GLN A 426 18.03 -18.11 0.83
CA GLN A 426 18.91 -18.63 -0.21
C GLN A 426 18.49 -18.16 -1.61
N VAL A 427 17.20 -17.90 -1.88
CA VAL A 427 16.76 -17.25 -3.13
C VAL A 427 17.37 -15.84 -3.21
N HIS A 428 17.40 -15.07 -2.11
CA HIS A 428 18.14 -13.81 -2.05
C HIS A 428 19.65 -13.98 -2.31
N LYS A 429 20.28 -15.08 -1.86
CA LYS A 429 21.71 -15.33 -2.11
C LYS A 429 22.03 -15.89 -3.50
N HIS A 430 21.19 -16.75 -4.06
CA HIS A 430 21.44 -17.43 -5.34
C HIS A 430 21.13 -16.57 -6.57
N LEU A 431 20.45 -15.42 -6.39
CA LEU A 431 20.32 -14.37 -7.39
C LEU A 431 21.60 -13.53 -7.58
N SER A 432 22.64 -13.74 -6.76
CA SER A 432 24.01 -13.30 -7.09
C SER A 432 24.59 -14.14 -8.24
N ARG A 433 24.10 -13.91 -9.47
CA ARG A 433 24.51 -14.65 -10.68
C ARG A 433 25.39 -13.80 -11.61
N HIS A 434 26.68 -13.94 -11.35
CA HIS A 434 27.85 -13.32 -11.98
C HIS A 434 28.02 -13.46 -13.52
N ASN A 435 27.01 -13.87 -14.31
CA ASN A 435 27.20 -14.31 -15.70
C ASN A 435 26.00 -14.02 -16.66
N LEU A 436 25.60 -12.76 -16.84
CA LEU A 436 24.76 -12.32 -17.98
C LEU A 436 25.24 -10.95 -18.50
N PRO A 437 25.04 -10.64 -19.80
CA PRO A 437 25.60 -9.45 -20.43
C PRO A 437 24.86 -8.16 -20.02
N PRO A 438 25.55 -7.00 -20.07
CA PRO A 438 24.99 -5.71 -19.65
C PRO A 438 23.71 -5.35 -20.41
N THR A 439 22.67 -4.98 -19.65
CA THR A 439 21.45 -4.35 -20.18
C THR A 439 21.74 -2.88 -20.51
N ALA A 440 20.85 -2.18 -21.22
CA ALA A 440 21.12 -0.84 -21.74
C ALA A 440 21.52 0.22 -20.67
N GLY A 441 21.16 0.04 -19.39
CA GLY A 441 21.62 0.90 -18.29
C GLY A 441 23.09 0.69 -17.90
N ASP A 442 23.60 -0.53 -18.00
CA ASP A 442 24.95 -0.92 -17.55
C ASP A 442 26.08 -0.38 -18.45
N LYS A 443 25.74 0.20 -19.60
CA LYS A 443 26.71 0.83 -20.53
C LYS A 443 26.97 2.31 -20.26
N PHE A 444 26.32 2.91 -19.26
CA PHE A 444 26.44 4.34 -18.95
C PHE A 444 27.21 4.64 -17.65
N ILE A 445 27.72 3.61 -16.97
CA ILE A 445 28.43 3.76 -15.69
C ILE A 445 29.95 3.70 -15.92
N GLU A 446 30.50 4.78 -16.46
CA GLU A 446 31.86 5.26 -16.15
C GLU A 446 31.98 6.72 -16.64
N ASP A 447 32.23 7.64 -15.70
CA ASP A 447 32.56 9.06 -15.87
C ASP A 447 31.56 10.04 -16.55
N ALA A 448 30.46 10.40 -15.87
CA ALA A 448 29.93 11.79 -15.83
C ALA A 448 28.78 12.00 -14.82
N ASN A 449 28.99 12.89 -13.83
CA ASN A 449 27.97 13.31 -12.83
C ASN A 449 26.95 14.34 -13.38
N TYR A 450 26.26 14.04 -14.49
CA TYR A 450 25.10 14.83 -14.95
C TYR A 450 24.23 14.06 -15.95
N VAL A 451 22.99 13.76 -15.58
CA VAL A 451 21.98 13.25 -16.52
C VAL A 451 21.36 14.42 -17.29
N LEU A 452 21.87 14.63 -18.50
CA LEU A 452 21.27 15.46 -19.52
C LEU A 452 20.38 14.55 -20.38
N VAL A 453 19.05 14.65 -20.20
CA VAL A 453 18.08 14.27 -21.24
C VAL A 453 17.50 15.56 -21.75
#